data_AF-A2BU10-F1
#
_entry.id   AF-A2BU10-F1
#
_cell.length_a   1.000
_cell.length_b   1.000
_cell.length_c   1.000
_cell.angle_alpha   90.00
_cell.angle_beta   90.00
_cell.angle_gamma   90.00
#
_symmetry.space_group_name_H-M   'P 1'
#
loop_
_entity.id
_entity.type
_entity.pdbx_description
1 polymer ?
#
loop_
_entity_poly.entity_id
_entity_poly.type
_entity_poly.pdbx_seq_one_letter_code
_entity_poly.pdbx_strand_id
1 'polypeptide(L)'
;MDKPKSKNFANTASRISAIASSVMDLHVRIALQEVDREKRRLISGGIFIAIGGILLLLVLICMHIIFYLTLSKFNNWATEYNLLLIIFVDLFLAGLSLKLGGKLAKGPYLPQTLEGLGKTTKAVLGKK
;
A
#
# COMPACT_ATOMS: atom_id res chain seq x y z
N MET A 1 -65.57 -2.15 -29.55
CA MET A 1 -64.59 -1.55 -30.48
C MET A 1 -63.42 -1.09 -29.62
N ASP A 2 -62.51 -2.00 -29.24
CA ASP A 2 -61.66 -1.74 -28.06
C ASP A 2 -60.23 -2.32 -28.20
N LYS A 3 -59.33 -1.60 -28.88
CA LYS A 3 -57.87 -1.83 -28.73
C LYS A 3 -57.04 -0.54 -28.91
N PRO A 4 -56.92 0.34 -27.88
CA PRO A 4 -55.82 1.31 -27.84
C PRO A 4 -54.84 1.13 -26.65
N LYS A 5 -55.09 0.26 -25.66
CA LYS A 5 -54.29 0.23 -24.42
C LYS A 5 -52.89 -0.42 -24.51
N SER A 6 -52.65 -1.35 -25.45
CA SER A 6 -51.39 -2.15 -25.45
C SER A 6 -50.15 -1.43 -26.00
N LYS A 7 -50.32 -0.52 -26.97
CA LYS A 7 -49.20 0.25 -27.55
C LYS A 7 -48.55 1.20 -26.55
N ASN A 8 -49.34 1.81 -25.65
CA ASN A 8 -48.83 2.73 -24.64
C ASN A 8 -48.02 2.00 -23.56
N PHE A 9 -48.44 0.80 -23.16
CA PHE A 9 -47.69 -0.01 -22.20
C PHE A 9 -46.35 -0.50 -22.74
N ALA A 10 -46.29 -0.95 -23.99
CA ALA A 10 -45.04 -1.35 -24.63
C ALA A 10 -44.05 -0.18 -24.76
N ASN A 11 -44.55 1.02 -25.07
CA ASN A 11 -43.73 2.23 -25.18
C ASN A 11 -43.21 2.70 -23.81
N THR A 12 -44.02 2.59 -22.76
CA THR A 12 -43.59 2.86 -21.37
C THR A 12 -42.58 1.83 -20.88
N ALA A 13 -42.77 0.54 -21.17
CA ALA A 13 -41.83 -0.52 -20.83
C ALA A 13 -40.48 -0.35 -21.55
N SER A 14 -40.49 0.05 -22.83
CA SER A 14 -39.29 0.40 -23.59
C SER A 14 -38.52 1.57 -22.96
N ARG A 15 -39.22 2.63 -22.52
CA ARG A 15 -38.61 3.76 -21.81
C ARG A 15 -38.01 3.36 -20.47
N ILE A 16 -38.71 2.53 -19.69
CA ILE A 16 -38.21 2.03 -18.40
C ILE A 16 -36.98 1.12 -18.62
N SER A 17 -36.98 0.27 -19.64
CA SER A 17 -35.83 -0.55 -20.01
C SER A 17 -34.64 0.29 -20.47
N ALA A 18 -34.88 1.38 -21.22
CA ALA A 18 -33.84 2.31 -21.63
C ALA A 18 -33.25 3.09 -20.43
N ILE A 19 -34.09 3.47 -19.46
CA ILE A 19 -33.63 4.10 -18.21
C ILE A 19 -32.81 3.12 -17.37
N ALA A 20 -33.26 1.86 -17.24
CA ALA A 20 -32.51 0.82 -16.52
C ALA A 20 -31.13 0.56 -17.15
N SER A 21 -31.05 0.49 -18.48
CA SER A 21 -29.79 0.40 -19.22
C SER A 21 -28.91 1.64 -18.99
N SER A 22 -29.50 2.83 -19.01
CA SER A 22 -28.76 4.09 -18.79
C SER A 22 -28.19 4.22 -17.38
N VAL A 23 -28.89 3.70 -16.36
CA VAL A 23 -28.40 3.70 -14.96
C VAL A 23 -27.26 2.70 -14.77
N MET A 24 -27.30 1.56 -15.47
CA MET A 24 -26.22 0.58 -15.48
C MET A 24 -24.95 1.16 -16.14
N ASP A 25 -25.08 1.78 -17.32
CA ASP A 25 -23.97 2.45 -18.00
C ASP A 25 -23.39 3.60 -17.15
N LEU A 26 -24.23 4.31 -16.39
CA LEU A 26 -23.78 5.37 -15.49
C LEU A 26 -22.94 4.82 -14.33
N HIS A 27 -23.39 3.76 -13.65
CA HIS A 27 -22.60 3.15 -12.56
C HIS A 27 -21.29 2.57 -13.06
N VAL A 28 -21.28 1.91 -14.24
CA VAL A 28 -20.04 1.38 -14.84
C VAL A 28 -19.08 2.51 -15.19
N ARG A 29 -19.57 3.62 -15.77
CA ARG A 29 -18.72 4.79 -16.06
C ARG A 29 -18.18 5.45 -14.81
N ILE A 30 -18.99 5.59 -13.76
CA ILE A 30 -18.54 6.14 -12.47
C ILE A 30 -17.47 5.23 -11.86
N ALA A 31 -17.69 3.91 -11.85
CA ALA A 31 -16.73 2.94 -11.33
C ALA A 31 -15.39 2.99 -12.09
N LEU A 32 -15.42 3.08 -13.42
CA LEU A 32 -14.20 3.22 -14.22
C LEU A 32 -13.47 4.55 -13.95
N GLN A 33 -14.19 5.65 -13.82
CA GLN A 33 -13.61 6.95 -13.49
C GLN A 33 -12.96 6.97 -12.10
N GLU A 34 -13.58 6.29 -11.12
CA GLU A 34 -13.06 6.21 -9.76
C GLU A 34 -11.79 5.36 -9.70
N VAL A 35 -11.76 4.24 -10.43
CA VAL A 35 -10.57 3.40 -10.60
C VAL A 35 -9.43 4.15 -11.29
N ASP A 36 -9.70 4.91 -12.36
CA ASP A 36 -8.66 5.70 -13.04
C ASP A 36 -8.09 6.81 -12.15
N ARG A 37 -8.94 7.43 -11.33
CA ARG A 37 -8.53 8.44 -10.35
C ARG A 37 -7.68 7.82 -9.24
N GLU A 38 -8.06 6.66 -8.71
CA GLU A 38 -7.29 5.94 -7.71
C GLU A 38 -5.95 5.43 -8.27
N LYS A 39 -5.93 4.92 -9.50
CA LYS A 39 -4.71 4.52 -10.20
C LYS A 39 -3.72 5.67 -10.28
N ARG A 40 -4.17 6.88 -10.65
CA ARG A 40 -3.30 8.06 -10.69
C ARG A 40 -2.73 8.40 -9.31
N ARG A 41 -3.55 8.34 -8.25
CA ARG A 41 -3.10 8.57 -6.85
C ARG A 41 -2.09 7.52 -6.40
N LEU A 42 -2.30 6.26 -6.74
CA LEU A 42 -1.39 5.16 -6.41
C LEU A 42 -0.06 5.28 -7.16
N ILE A 43 -0.09 5.65 -8.44
CA ILE A 43 1.13 5.85 -9.23
C ILE A 43 1.92 7.05 -8.67
N SER A 44 1.28 8.20 -8.47
CA SER A 44 1.98 9.38 -7.96
C SER A 44 2.45 9.20 -6.51
N GLY A 45 1.63 8.60 -5.65
CA GLY A 45 1.98 8.28 -4.27
C GLY A 45 3.12 7.25 -4.19
N GLY A 46 3.06 6.21 -5.02
CA GLY A 46 4.11 5.19 -5.11
C GLY A 46 5.46 5.75 -5.55
N ILE A 47 5.47 6.62 -6.57
CA ILE A 47 6.69 7.29 -7.03
C ILE A 47 7.27 8.18 -5.92
N PHE A 48 6.43 8.96 -5.24
CA PHE A 48 6.90 9.85 -4.17
C PHE A 48 7.45 9.06 -2.97
N ILE A 49 6.81 7.96 -2.59
CA ILE A 49 7.30 7.05 -1.54
C ILE A 49 8.63 6.41 -1.96
N ALA A 50 8.77 5.98 -3.22
CA ALA A 50 10.02 5.40 -3.73
C ALA A 50 11.17 6.40 -3.69
N ILE A 51 10.96 7.62 -4.19
CA ILE A 51 11.97 8.69 -4.17
C ILE A 51 12.34 9.04 -2.72
N GLY A 52 11.35 9.25 -1.86
CA GLY A 52 11.57 9.53 -0.44
C GLY A 52 12.34 8.40 0.25
N GLY A 53 12.01 7.14 -0.03
CA GLY A 53 12.71 5.97 0.49
C GLY A 53 14.17 5.89 0.04
N ILE A 54 14.45 6.17 -1.24
CA ILE A 54 15.81 6.21 -1.78
C ILE A 54 16.62 7.34 -1.12
N LEU A 55 16.03 8.53 -0.96
CA LEU A 55 16.68 9.65 -0.29
C LEU A 55 16.97 9.34 1.19
N LEU A 56 16.03 8.73 1.90
CA LEU A 56 16.23 8.30 3.29
C LEU A 56 17.34 7.25 3.41
N LEU A 57 17.42 6.31 2.46
CA LEU A 57 18.51 5.33 2.40
C LEU A 57 19.86 6.02 2.21
N LEU A 58 19.93 7.00 1.29
CA LEU A 58 21.16 7.77 1.06
C LEU A 58 21.61 8.55 2.30
N VAL A 59 20.67 9.19 3.00
CA VAL A 59 20.94 9.88 4.27
C VAL A 59 21.49 8.91 5.31
N LEU A 60 20.91 7.70 5.40
CA LEU A 60 21.37 6.68 6.34
C LEU A 60 22.82 6.27 6.05
N ILE A 61 23.19 6.07 4.78
CA ILE A 61 24.57 5.77 4.38
C ILE A 61 25.52 6.90 4.78
N CYS A 62 25.17 8.16 4.47
CA CYS A 62 25.98 9.32 4.85
C CYS A 62 26.16 9.41 6.38
N MET A 63 25.12 9.12 7.15
CA MET A 63 25.19 9.08 8.61
C MET A 63 26.17 8.01 9.12
N HIS A 64 26.18 6.81 8.52
CA HIS A 64 27.14 5.76 8.88
C HIS A 64 28.58 6.15 8.57
N ILE A 65 28.82 6.80 7.42
CA ILE A 65 30.16 7.29 7.04
C ILE A 65 30.65 8.31 8.07
N ILE A 66 29.82 9.30 8.42
CA ILE A 66 30.17 10.31 9.41
C ILE A 66 30.45 9.66 10.77
N PHE A 67 29.61 8.70 11.19
CA PHE A 67 29.78 8.00 12.45
C PHE A 67 31.10 7.21 12.50
N TYR A 68 31.44 6.48 11.43
CA TYR A 68 32.71 5.78 11.32
C TYR A 68 33.91 6.74 11.35
N LEU A 69 33.87 7.84 10.59
CA LEU A 69 34.95 8.83 10.55
C LEU A 69 35.17 9.48 11.92
N THR A 70 34.09 9.78 12.63
CA THR A 70 34.14 10.28 14.00
C THR A 70 34.78 9.26 14.94
N LEU A 71 34.34 8.00 14.90
CA LEU A 71 34.87 6.94 15.75
C LEU A 71 36.37 6.70 15.49
N SER A 72 36.77 6.73 14.22
CA SER A 72 38.18 6.60 13.81
C SER A 72 39.06 7.78 14.26
N LYS A 73 38.50 8.96 14.52
CA LYS A 73 39.24 10.11 15.06
C LYS A 73 39.35 10.09 16.58
N PHE A 74 38.31 9.61 17.27
CA PHE A 74 38.29 9.55 18.73
C PHE A 74 39.10 8.39 19.30
N ASN A 75 39.42 7.38 18.49
CA ASN A 75 39.97 6.13 18.97
C ASN A 75 40.99 5.53 17.99
N ASN A 76 42.05 4.91 18.53
CA ASN A 76 43.12 4.27 17.76
C ASN A 76 42.90 2.76 17.56
N TRP A 77 41.66 2.27 17.71
CA TRP A 77 41.37 0.85 17.49
C TRP A 77 41.55 0.45 16.04
N ALA A 78 41.86 -0.82 15.81
CA ALA A 78 41.86 -1.38 14.46
C ALA A 78 40.48 -1.22 13.82
N THR A 79 40.47 -1.03 12.51
CA THR A 79 39.27 -0.77 11.70
C THR A 79 38.16 -1.80 11.94
N GLU A 80 38.53 -3.06 12.12
CA GLU A 80 37.63 -4.19 12.41
C GLU A 80 36.77 -3.95 13.66
N TYR A 81 37.35 -3.47 14.76
CA TYR A 81 36.62 -3.22 16.01
C TYR A 81 35.66 -2.04 15.88
N ASN A 82 36.04 -1.00 15.14
CA ASN A 82 35.16 0.14 14.86
C ASN A 82 33.94 -0.28 14.03
N LEU A 83 34.14 -1.11 13.01
CA LEU A 83 33.06 -1.68 12.19
C LEU A 83 32.15 -2.62 13.01
N LEU A 84 32.74 -3.45 13.86
CA LEU A 84 32.00 -4.37 14.72
C LEU A 84 31.08 -3.63 15.69
N LEU A 85 31.55 -2.51 16.24
CA LEU A 85 30.74 -1.64 17.09
C LEU A 85 29.54 -1.04 16.33
N ILE A 86 29.76 -0.58 15.09
CA ILE A 86 28.69 -0.06 14.24
C ILE A 86 27.64 -1.14 13.97
N ILE A 87 28.06 -2.34 13.56
CA ILE A 87 27.18 -3.48 13.31
C ILE A 87 26.34 -3.83 14.54
N PHE A 88 26.96 -3.80 15.73
CA PHE A 88 26.26 -4.10 16.98
C PHE A 88 25.16 -3.07 17.28
N VAL A 89 25.47 -1.77 17.08
CA VAL A 89 24.49 -0.68 17.23
C VAL A 89 23.36 -0.82 16.21
N ASP A 90 23.68 -1.11 14.95
CA ASP A 90 22.68 -1.28 13.89
C ASP A 90 21.77 -2.48 14.13
N LEU A 91 22.32 -3.60 14.61
CA LEU A 91 21.54 -4.78 14.95
C LEU A 91 20.55 -4.49 16.08
N PHE A 92 20.99 -3.73 17.08
CA PHE A 92 20.14 -3.30 18.18
C PHE A 92 19.03 -2.35 17.70
N LEU A 93 19.37 -1.34 16.90
CA LEU A 93 18.41 -0.42 16.29
C LEU A 93 17.42 -1.13 15.38
N ALA A 94 17.88 -2.07 14.56
CA ALA A 94 17.04 -2.89 13.70
C ALA A 94 16.06 -3.74 14.51
N GLY A 95 16.55 -4.39 15.58
CA GLY A 95 15.69 -5.14 16.50
C GLY A 95 14.62 -4.28 17.16
N LEU A 96 14.98 -3.08 17.63
CA LEU A 96 14.03 -2.13 18.22
C LEU A 96 13.03 -1.61 17.19
N SER A 97 13.50 -1.25 16.00
CA SER A 97 12.67 -0.78 14.88
C SER A 97 11.67 -1.84 14.43
N LEU A 98 12.10 -3.10 14.29
CA LEU A 98 11.22 -4.22 13.95
C LEU A 98 10.19 -4.49 15.06
N LYS A 99 10.57 -4.40 16.33
CA LYS A 99 9.65 -4.57 17.46
C LYS A 99 8.61 -3.46 17.53
N LEU A 100 9.04 -2.21 17.37
CA LEU A 100 8.17 -1.03 17.37
C LEU A 100 7.27 -1.02 16.13
N GLY A 101 7.86 -1.14 14.95
CA GLY A 101 7.15 -1.23 13.67
C GLY A 101 6.17 -2.39 13.64
N GLY A 102 6.54 -3.57 14.14
CA GLY A 102 5.65 -4.72 14.26
C GLY A 102 4.52 -4.52 15.28
N LYS A 103 4.72 -3.72 16.34
CA LYS A 103 3.67 -3.36 17.30
C LYS A 103 2.72 -2.30 16.72
N LEU A 104 3.24 -1.31 16.01
CA LEU A 104 2.47 -0.27 15.31
C LEU A 104 1.66 -0.85 14.14
N ALA A 105 2.23 -1.83 13.43
CA ALA A 105 1.56 -2.57 12.38
C ALA A 105 0.45 -3.50 12.90
N LYS A 106 0.43 -3.85 14.20
CA LYS A 106 -0.68 -4.56 14.86
C LYS A 106 -1.79 -3.59 15.25
N GLY A 107 -2.33 -2.86 14.27
CA GLY A 107 -3.55 -2.09 14.46
C GLY A 107 -4.73 -2.99 14.89
N PRO A 108 -5.84 -2.42 15.41
CA PRO A 108 -7.04 -3.18 15.77
C PRO A 108 -7.73 -3.69 14.49
N TYR A 109 -7.24 -4.80 13.94
CA TYR A 109 -7.86 -5.45 12.80
C TYR A 109 -9.14 -6.15 13.25
N LEU A 110 -10.23 -5.94 12.52
CA LEU A 110 -11.44 -6.75 12.65
C LEU A 110 -11.05 -8.23 12.49
N PRO A 111 -11.61 -9.18 13.27
CA PRO A 111 -11.28 -10.60 13.16
C PRO A 111 -11.45 -11.15 11.72
N GLN A 112 -12.34 -10.56 10.93
CA GLN A 112 -12.56 -10.89 9.52
C GLN A 112 -11.39 -10.51 8.59
N THR A 113 -10.56 -9.51 8.92
CA THR A 113 -9.38 -9.14 8.12
C THR A 113 -8.15 -9.98 8.44
N LEU A 114 -8.01 -10.47 9.67
CA LEU A 114 -6.95 -11.41 10.05
C LEU A 114 -7.11 -12.78 9.37
N GLU A 115 -8.35 -13.26 9.22
CA GLU A 115 -8.63 -14.50 8.48
C GLU A 115 -8.37 -14.36 6.96
N GLY A 116 -8.70 -13.20 6.38
CA GLY A 116 -8.45 -12.88 4.97
C GLY A 116 -6.96 -12.71 4.65
N LEU A 117 -6.21 -12.00 5.50
CA LEU A 117 -4.75 -11.87 5.41
C LEU A 117 -4.06 -13.22 5.64
N GLY A 118 -4.54 -14.06 6.57
CA GLY A 118 -4.00 -15.38 6.81
C GLY A 118 -4.12 -16.30 5.58
N LYS A 119 -5.29 -16.31 4.93
CA LYS A 119 -5.53 -17.11 3.71
C LYS A 119 -4.69 -16.64 2.51
N THR A 120 -4.59 -15.33 2.29
CA THR A 120 -3.80 -14.76 1.19
C THR A 120 -2.29 -14.86 1.43
N THR A 121 -1.84 -14.65 2.68
CA THR A 121 -0.42 -14.82 3.06
C THR A 121 0.00 -16.29 2.95
N LYS A 122 -0.82 -17.25 3.39
CA LYS A 122 -0.56 -18.68 3.18
C LYS A 122 -0.55 -19.08 1.70
N ALA A 123 -1.47 -18.52 0.91
CA ALA A 123 -1.53 -18.78 -0.53
C ALA A 123 -0.30 -18.26 -1.29
N VAL A 124 0.24 -17.10 -0.89
CA VAL A 124 1.44 -16.52 -1.52
C VAL A 124 2.75 -17.14 -0.99
N LEU A 125 2.82 -17.51 0.30
CA LEU A 125 4.00 -18.17 0.90
C LEU A 125 4.02 -19.69 0.70
N GLY A 126 3.03 -20.28 0.01
CA GLY A 126 3.00 -21.70 -0.35
C GLY A 126 2.90 -22.68 0.83
N LYS A 127 2.67 -22.19 2.05
CA LYS A 127 2.48 -23.04 3.23
C LYS A 127 0.99 -23.36 3.39
N LYS A 128 0.61 -24.60 3.06
CA LYS A 128 -0.68 -25.20 3.43
C LYS A 128 -0.90 -25.07 4.94
#